data_AF-A0A2D6TJH7-F1
#
_entry.id   AF-A0A2D6TJH7-F1
#
_cell.length_a   1.000
_cell.length_b   1.000
_cell.length_c   1.000
_cell.angle_alpha   90.00
_cell.angle_beta   90.00
_cell.angle_gamma   90.00
#
_symmetry.space_group_name_H-M   'P 1'
#
loop_
_entity.id
_entity.type
_entity.pdbx_description
1 polymer ?
#
loop_
_entity_poly.entity_id
_entity_poly.type
_entity_poly.pdbx_seq_one_letter_code
_entity_poly.pdbx_strand_id
1 'polypeptide(L)'
;MNDKQKTFYLTVFQYHNMIDKLFKIFSNHTRSLEILYLLEDIKKAVRLDANDIELKQIRKFCNKENLHLEVSDFKVVKVIDKGKGAYANIVKKVPINYLEPGLYHIYISKDADKAKFLKLLENKNDDKAIGELLGYPKCCVDFFMENREKQQKIQNDYILPALDNSQGFKFPFYTNYAIRYFDITLLSHFPHSFYCEESINMAKNNLQCIKNYSKELANNFETMLKGPVLYTENNGVFSFRNYRLNNNILEFNNVLPTKNNELLTMLNKDKKIIIINKNQIELNNKIIEDVGFMVFT
;
A
#
# COMPACT_ATOMS: atom_id res chain seq x y z
N MET A 1 -18.21 38.53 6.08
CA MET A 1 -18.36 37.08 5.84
C MET A 1 -19.61 36.60 6.56
N ASN A 2 -20.57 36.03 5.85
CA ASN A 2 -21.77 35.45 6.45
C ASN A 2 -21.38 34.21 7.29
N ASP A 3 -22.07 33.93 8.40
CA ASP A 3 -21.78 32.81 9.30
C ASP A 3 -21.71 31.46 8.56
N LYS A 4 -22.51 31.26 7.51
CA LYS A 4 -22.40 30.07 6.64
C LYS A 4 -21.05 29.95 5.92
N GLN A 5 -20.48 31.07 5.46
CA GLN A 5 -19.14 31.07 4.86
C GLN A 5 -18.09 30.82 5.94
N LYS A 6 -18.22 31.41 7.13
CA LYS A 6 -17.27 31.24 8.23
C LYS A 6 -17.24 29.78 8.74
N THR A 7 -18.40 29.15 8.89
CA THR A 7 -18.52 27.72 9.19
C THR A 7 -17.89 26.90 8.07
N PHE A 8 -18.26 27.13 6.81
CA PHE A 8 -17.69 26.40 5.66
C PHE A 8 -16.16 26.51 5.59
N TYR A 9 -15.58 27.70 5.77
CA TYR A 9 -14.14 27.91 5.78
C TYR A 9 -13.46 27.22 6.98
N LEU A 10 -14.05 27.26 8.17
CA LEU A 10 -13.53 26.57 9.36
C LEU A 10 -13.57 25.05 9.18
N THR A 11 -14.64 24.50 8.61
CA THR A 11 -14.75 23.05 8.35
C THR A 11 -13.73 22.61 7.28
N VAL A 12 -13.58 23.37 6.18
CA VAL A 12 -12.62 23.06 5.10
C VAL A 12 -11.16 23.12 5.60
N PHE A 13 -10.79 24.12 6.42
CA PHE A 13 -9.45 24.18 7.02
C PHE A 13 -9.20 23.08 8.06
N GLN A 14 -10.22 22.66 8.82
CA GLN A 14 -10.11 21.53 9.73
C GLN A 14 -9.90 20.20 8.99
N TYR A 15 -10.51 20.02 7.81
CA TYR A 15 -10.38 18.79 7.03
C TYR A 15 -9.00 18.60 6.38
N HIS A 16 -8.39 19.63 5.79
CA HIS A 16 -6.99 19.53 5.32
C HIS A 16 -6.03 19.16 6.46
N ASN A 17 -6.27 19.69 7.65
CA ASN A 17 -5.43 19.44 8.82
C ASN A 17 -5.51 17.99 9.32
N MET A 18 -6.59 17.24 9.06
CA MET A 18 -6.70 15.87 9.59
C MET A 18 -5.64 14.94 9.00
N ILE A 19 -5.47 14.94 7.66
CA ILE A 19 -4.47 14.08 7.02
C ILE A 19 -3.07 14.46 7.46
N ASP A 20 -2.74 15.76 7.53
CA ASP A 20 -1.43 16.23 8.00
C ASP A 20 -1.17 15.89 9.48
N LYS A 21 -2.20 15.99 10.34
CA LYS A 21 -2.13 15.58 11.74
C LYS A 21 -1.87 14.08 11.84
N LEU A 22 -2.58 13.26 11.07
CA LEU A 22 -2.35 11.81 11.02
C LEU A 22 -0.95 11.51 10.49
N PHE A 23 -0.49 12.19 9.44
CA PHE A 23 0.85 12.04 8.89
C PHE A 23 1.94 12.31 9.93
N LYS A 24 1.78 13.33 10.77
CA LYS A 24 2.73 13.61 11.86
C LYS A 24 2.80 12.50 12.90
N ILE A 25 1.69 11.79 13.15
CA ILE A 25 1.60 10.73 14.17
C ILE A 25 2.03 9.36 13.61
N PHE A 26 1.62 9.05 12.38
CA PHE A 26 1.79 7.75 11.74
C PHE A 26 2.87 7.73 10.65
N SER A 27 3.54 8.86 10.43
CA SER A 27 4.80 9.07 9.68
C SER A 27 4.80 8.79 8.18
N ASN A 28 3.73 8.24 7.62
CA ASN A 28 3.56 8.05 6.18
C ASN A 28 2.08 8.05 5.78
N HIS A 29 1.79 8.20 4.48
CA HIS A 29 0.42 8.24 4.00
C HIS A 29 -0.28 6.91 4.19
N THR A 30 0.40 5.80 3.90
CA THR A 30 -0.19 4.46 4.01
C THR A 30 -0.82 4.23 5.39
N ARG A 31 -0.07 4.45 6.48
CA ARG A 31 -0.56 4.29 7.86
C ARG A 31 -1.57 5.36 8.24
N SER A 32 -1.38 6.59 7.78
CA SER A 32 -2.30 7.71 8.09
C SER A 32 -3.67 7.48 7.49
N LEU A 33 -3.73 6.97 6.25
CA LEU A 33 -4.96 6.71 5.54
C LEU A 33 -5.72 5.53 6.14
N GLU A 34 -5.05 4.48 6.61
CA GLU A 34 -5.69 3.39 7.38
C GLU A 34 -6.51 3.94 8.56
N ILE A 35 -5.91 4.88 9.30
CA ILE A 35 -6.56 5.51 10.46
C ILE A 35 -7.67 6.45 10.03
N LEU A 36 -7.49 7.20 8.94
CA LEU A 36 -8.56 8.01 8.36
C LEU A 36 -9.77 7.14 8.01
N TYR A 37 -9.56 6.00 7.34
CA TYR A 37 -10.63 5.08 6.97
C TYR A 37 -11.32 4.46 8.19
N LEU A 38 -10.59 4.23 9.29
CA LEU A 38 -11.18 3.81 10.56
C LEU A 38 -12.05 4.92 11.18
N LEU A 39 -11.58 6.17 11.17
CA LEU A 39 -12.32 7.31 11.70
C LEU A 39 -13.61 7.55 10.90
N GLU A 40 -13.59 7.31 9.60
CA GLU A 40 -14.73 7.48 8.68
C GLU A 40 -15.63 6.23 8.57
N ASP A 41 -15.47 5.24 9.45
CA ASP A 41 -16.27 3.99 9.47
C ASP A 41 -16.19 3.15 8.17
N ILE A 42 -15.21 3.43 7.33
CA ILE A 42 -14.89 2.64 6.13
C ILE A 42 -14.20 1.34 6.55
N LYS A 43 -13.32 1.42 7.55
CA LYS A 43 -12.68 0.25 8.17
C LYS A 43 -13.18 0.05 9.58
N LYS A 44 -13.32 -1.22 9.97
CA LYS A 44 -13.75 -1.61 11.33
C LYS A 44 -12.57 -1.75 12.29
N ALA A 45 -11.39 -2.08 11.77
CA ALA A 45 -10.17 -2.22 12.54
C ALA A 45 -8.94 -2.02 11.65
N VAL A 46 -7.81 -1.75 12.29
CA VAL A 46 -6.53 -1.44 11.65
C VAL A 46 -5.41 -2.19 12.39
N ARG A 47 -4.46 -2.75 11.62
CA ARG A 47 -3.22 -3.37 12.12
C ARG A 47 -2.03 -2.59 11.57
N LEU A 48 -1.20 -2.03 12.45
CA LEU A 48 0.02 -1.30 12.07
C LEU A 48 1.20 -1.75 12.93
N ASP A 49 2.37 -1.19 12.64
CA ASP A 49 3.56 -1.29 13.48
C ASP A 49 3.82 0.04 14.19
N ALA A 50 4.43 0.00 15.37
CA ALA A 50 4.94 1.19 16.06
C ALA A 50 6.20 0.88 16.87
N ASN A 51 7.17 1.80 16.89
CA ASN A 51 8.24 1.79 17.89
C ASN A 51 7.78 2.40 19.23
N ASP A 52 8.62 2.34 20.27
CA ASP A 52 8.27 2.86 21.61
C ASP A 52 7.90 4.36 21.64
N ILE A 53 8.52 5.17 20.79
CA ILE A 53 8.25 6.62 20.72
C ILE A 53 6.91 6.88 20.04
N GLU A 54 6.67 6.24 18.90
CA GLU A 54 5.39 6.31 18.16
C GLU A 54 4.24 5.80 19.03
N LEU A 55 4.42 4.68 19.73
CA LEU A 55 3.38 4.07 20.56
C LEU A 55 2.86 5.04 21.63
N LYS A 56 3.72 5.88 22.22
CA LYS A 56 3.30 6.92 23.17
C LYS A 56 2.40 7.96 22.52
N GLN A 57 2.72 8.37 21.29
CA GLN A 57 1.93 9.36 20.54
C GLN A 57 0.59 8.76 20.08
N ILE A 58 0.63 7.53 19.55
CA ILE A 58 -0.54 6.80 19.08
C ILE A 58 -1.50 6.54 20.25
N ARG A 59 -1.01 6.16 21.44
CA ARG A 59 -1.87 5.99 22.62
C ARG A 59 -2.58 7.28 23.02
N LYS A 60 -1.89 8.41 23.01
CA LYS A 60 -2.51 9.72 23.28
C LYS A 60 -3.57 10.06 22.24
N PHE A 61 -3.29 9.78 20.97
CA PHE A 61 -4.23 9.96 19.87
C PHE A 61 -5.48 9.07 20.05
N CYS A 62 -5.31 7.76 20.27
CA CYS A 62 -6.41 6.83 20.47
C CYS A 62 -7.29 7.25 21.65
N ASN A 63 -6.70 7.63 22.79
CA ASN A 63 -7.46 8.12 23.94
C ASN A 63 -8.27 9.38 23.60
N LYS A 64 -7.69 10.31 22.82
CA LYS A 64 -8.37 11.55 22.42
C LYS A 64 -9.54 11.30 21.47
N GLU A 65 -9.37 10.38 20.53
CA GLU A 65 -10.38 10.06 19.50
C GLU A 65 -11.32 8.91 19.94
N ASN A 66 -11.29 8.51 21.22
CA ASN A 66 -12.06 7.39 21.79
C ASN A 66 -11.90 6.06 21.01
N LEU A 67 -10.66 5.75 20.59
CA LEU A 67 -10.30 4.49 19.94
C LEU A 67 -9.67 3.53 20.95
N HIS A 68 -9.95 2.24 20.76
CA HIS A 68 -9.30 1.17 21.51
C HIS A 68 -8.01 0.75 20.82
N LEU A 69 -6.93 0.63 21.61
CA LEU A 69 -5.59 0.26 21.16
C LEU A 69 -5.12 -0.97 21.93
N GLU A 70 -4.85 -2.04 21.21
CA GLU A 70 -4.16 -3.23 21.71
C GLU A 70 -2.74 -3.32 21.16
N VAL A 71 -1.84 -3.90 21.94
CA VAL A 71 -0.41 -4.03 21.60
C VAL A 71 -0.02 -5.50 21.69
N SER A 72 0.76 -5.98 20.73
CA SER A 72 1.28 -7.35 20.71
C SER A 72 2.12 -7.70 21.94
N ASP A 73 2.10 -8.96 22.34
CA ASP A 73 2.95 -9.51 23.41
C ASP A 73 4.34 -9.95 22.90
N PHE A 74 4.70 -9.44 21.72
CA PHE A 74 5.96 -9.68 21.01
C PHE A 74 6.40 -8.42 20.27
N LYS A 75 7.66 -8.39 19.84
CA LYS A 75 8.17 -7.41 18.88
C LYS A 75 8.34 -8.04 17.51
N VAL A 76 8.45 -7.21 16.48
CA VAL A 76 8.77 -7.61 15.12
C VAL A 76 9.97 -6.87 14.58
N VAL A 77 10.80 -7.58 13.81
CA VAL A 77 11.94 -7.00 13.09
C VAL A 77 11.68 -7.12 11.59
N LYS A 78 11.76 -6.00 10.88
CA LYS A 78 11.57 -5.94 9.43
C LYS A 78 12.73 -6.61 8.70
N VAL A 79 12.41 -7.47 7.74
CA VAL A 79 13.39 -8.05 6.81
C VAL A 79 13.30 -7.26 5.52
N ILE A 80 14.36 -6.55 5.17
CA ILE A 80 14.39 -5.66 4.01
C ILE A 80 14.38 -6.50 2.72
N ASP A 81 13.46 -6.15 1.82
CA ASP A 81 13.35 -6.75 0.50
C ASP A 81 14.50 -6.27 -0.39
N LYS A 82 15.13 -7.20 -1.09
CA LYS A 82 16.07 -6.97 -2.18
C LYS A 82 15.35 -6.22 -3.30
N GLY A 83 15.94 -5.09 -3.73
CA GLY A 83 15.44 -4.33 -4.87
C GLY A 83 14.39 -3.26 -4.56
N LYS A 84 13.65 -3.38 -3.47
CA LYS A 84 12.41 -2.60 -3.24
C LYS A 84 12.61 -1.37 -2.35
N GLY A 85 13.78 -0.70 -2.41
CA GLY A 85 13.97 0.62 -1.78
C GLY A 85 13.74 0.65 -0.26
N ALA A 86 14.35 -0.29 0.48
CA ALA A 86 14.18 -0.47 1.92
C ALA A 86 12.77 -0.90 2.39
N TYR A 87 11.87 -1.24 1.47
CA TYR A 87 10.59 -1.86 1.80
C TYR A 87 10.81 -3.22 2.49
N ALA A 88 9.86 -3.63 3.33
CA ALA A 88 9.89 -4.91 4.01
C ALA A 88 8.48 -5.51 4.01
N ASN A 89 8.28 -6.58 3.25
CA ASN A 89 7.04 -7.35 3.24
C ASN A 89 7.05 -8.52 4.24
N ILE A 90 8.25 -8.85 4.77
CA ILE A 90 8.45 -9.88 5.78
C ILE A 90 8.84 -9.22 7.10
N VAL A 91 8.22 -9.69 8.17
CA VAL A 91 8.60 -9.38 9.54
C VAL A 91 8.90 -10.67 10.30
N LYS A 92 9.91 -10.64 11.16
CA LYS A 92 10.23 -11.74 12.07
C LYS A 92 9.71 -11.41 13.46
N LYS A 93 8.84 -12.27 14.01
CA LYS A 93 8.41 -12.17 15.41
C LYS A 93 9.59 -12.53 16.31
N VAL A 94 9.85 -11.68 17.30
CA VAL A 94 10.88 -11.87 18.33
C VAL A 94 10.27 -11.65 19.71
N PRO A 95 10.82 -12.26 20.77
CA PRO A 95 10.32 -12.09 22.13
C PRO A 95 10.21 -10.62 22.56
N ILE A 96 9.27 -10.30 23.45
CA ILE A 96 9.05 -8.92 23.92
C ILE A 96 10.29 -8.31 24.60
N ASN A 97 11.11 -9.15 25.24
CA ASN A 97 12.36 -8.79 25.90
C ASN A 97 13.58 -8.76 24.96
N TYR A 98 13.35 -8.85 23.63
CA TYR A 98 14.41 -8.69 22.65
C TYR A 98 15.09 -7.34 22.81
N LEU A 99 16.43 -7.38 22.97
CA LEU A 99 17.25 -6.23 23.37
C LEU A 99 17.48 -5.24 22.22
N GLU A 100 17.50 -5.74 20.98
CA GLU A 100 17.69 -4.91 19.80
C GLU A 100 16.39 -4.16 19.40
N PRO A 101 16.50 -3.09 18.59
CA PRO A 101 15.34 -2.38 18.08
C PRO A 101 14.33 -3.30 17.39
N GLY A 102 13.05 -3.09 17.68
CA GLY A 102 11.93 -3.79 17.09
C GLY A 102 10.66 -2.95 17.16
N LEU A 103 9.65 -3.37 16.44
CA LEU A 103 8.34 -2.70 16.41
C LEU A 103 7.32 -3.56 17.14
N TYR A 104 6.31 -2.95 17.74
CA TYR A 104 5.12 -3.66 18.20
C TYR A 104 4.10 -3.69 17.08
N HIS A 105 3.41 -4.81 16.92
CA HIS A 105 2.13 -4.77 16.22
C HIS A 105 1.11 -4.09 17.12
N ILE A 106 0.34 -3.19 16.54
CA ILE A 106 -0.74 -2.48 17.20
C ILE A 106 -2.04 -2.72 16.46
N TYR A 107 -3.12 -2.86 17.22
CA TYR A 107 -4.47 -3.11 16.71
C TYR A 107 -5.39 -2.02 17.21
N ILE A 108 -6.01 -1.31 16.29
CA ILE A 108 -6.81 -0.12 16.60
C ILE A 108 -8.22 -0.32 16.05
N SER A 109 -9.23 -0.04 16.88
CA SER A 109 -10.63 -0.09 16.46
C SER A 109 -11.47 0.87 17.31
N LYS A 110 -12.61 1.30 16.78
CA LYS A 110 -13.69 1.92 17.57
C LYS A 110 -14.39 0.91 18.49
N ASP A 111 -14.20 -0.38 18.24
CA ASP A 111 -14.77 -1.49 18.99
C ASP A 111 -13.66 -2.24 19.75
N ALA A 112 -13.73 -2.23 21.08
CA ALA A 112 -12.73 -2.85 21.94
C ALA A 112 -12.53 -4.34 21.65
N ASP A 113 -13.61 -5.05 21.34
CA ASP A 113 -13.56 -6.50 21.14
C ASP A 113 -12.84 -6.84 19.83
N LYS A 114 -12.99 -6.02 18.79
CA LYS A 114 -12.25 -6.21 17.53
C LYS A 114 -10.74 -6.03 17.72
N ALA A 115 -10.31 -5.00 18.47
CA ALA A 115 -8.89 -4.79 18.74
C ALA A 115 -8.28 -5.95 19.53
N LYS A 116 -8.98 -6.43 20.57
CA LYS A 116 -8.58 -7.60 21.36
C LYS A 116 -8.56 -8.87 20.54
N PHE A 117 -9.56 -9.07 19.69
CA PHE A 117 -9.67 -10.26 18.87
C PHE A 117 -8.58 -10.31 17.80
N LEU A 118 -8.22 -9.18 17.16
CA LEU A 118 -7.05 -9.11 16.28
C LEU A 118 -5.76 -9.54 17.00
N LYS A 119 -5.51 -9.03 18.21
CA LYS A 119 -4.35 -9.44 19.03
C LYS A 119 -4.35 -10.95 19.28
N LEU A 120 -5.51 -11.51 19.64
CA LEU A 120 -5.65 -12.94 19.89
C LEU A 120 -5.38 -13.79 18.63
N LEU A 121 -5.94 -13.40 17.49
CA LEU A 121 -5.76 -14.11 16.21
C LEU A 121 -4.30 -14.08 15.75
N GLU A 122 -3.61 -12.96 15.95
CA GLU A 122 -2.18 -12.85 15.65
C GLU A 122 -1.33 -13.79 16.51
N ASN A 123 -1.65 -13.94 17.81
CA ASN A 123 -0.99 -14.89 18.69
C ASN A 123 -1.24 -16.36 18.27
N LYS A 124 -2.38 -16.63 17.62
CA LYS A 124 -2.72 -17.94 17.05
C LYS A 124 -2.17 -18.16 15.63
N ASN A 125 -1.57 -17.15 15.02
CA ASN A 125 -1.13 -17.14 13.62
C ASN A 125 -2.25 -17.48 12.61
N ASP A 126 -3.47 -17.02 12.89
CA ASP A 126 -4.64 -17.22 12.02
C ASP A 126 -4.78 -16.06 11.02
N ASP A 127 -3.89 -16.02 10.03
CA ASP A 127 -3.83 -14.95 9.03
C ASP A 127 -5.13 -14.80 8.24
N LYS A 128 -5.88 -15.90 8.05
CA LYS A 128 -7.17 -15.89 7.37
C LYS A 128 -8.19 -15.08 8.16
N ALA A 129 -8.40 -15.42 9.43
CA ALA A 129 -9.33 -14.70 10.29
C ALA A 129 -8.91 -13.24 10.50
N ILE A 130 -7.60 -12.95 10.55
CA ILE A 130 -7.09 -11.57 10.60
C ILE A 130 -7.52 -10.80 9.36
N GLY A 131 -7.32 -11.35 8.16
CA GLY A 131 -7.69 -10.69 6.91
C GLY A 131 -9.19 -10.41 6.83
N GLU A 132 -10.02 -11.38 7.21
CA GLU A 132 -11.48 -11.23 7.26
C GLU A 132 -11.91 -10.15 8.26
N LEU A 133 -11.30 -10.12 9.45
CA LEU A 133 -11.62 -9.13 10.50
C LEU A 133 -11.17 -7.71 10.13
N LEU A 134 -10.08 -7.57 9.36
CA LEU A 134 -9.63 -6.30 8.78
C LEU A 134 -10.51 -5.82 7.61
N GLY A 135 -11.46 -6.64 7.18
CA GLY A 135 -12.44 -6.33 6.14
C GLY A 135 -11.92 -6.57 4.72
N TYR A 136 -10.93 -7.45 4.54
CA TYR A 136 -10.43 -7.79 3.21
C TYR A 136 -11.43 -8.68 2.46
N PRO A 137 -11.56 -8.54 1.13
CA PRO A 137 -12.43 -9.39 0.33
C PRO A 137 -12.04 -10.86 0.48
N LYS A 138 -13.04 -11.74 0.62
CA LYS A 138 -12.82 -13.19 0.79
C LYS A 138 -11.95 -13.77 -0.33
N CYS A 139 -12.18 -13.37 -1.59
CA CYS A 139 -11.39 -13.79 -2.74
C CYS A 139 -9.90 -13.42 -2.61
N CYS A 140 -9.58 -12.26 -2.02
CA CYS A 140 -8.20 -11.82 -1.78
C CYS A 140 -7.56 -12.53 -0.59
N VAL A 141 -8.34 -12.84 0.46
CA VAL A 141 -7.86 -13.63 1.60
C VAL A 141 -7.53 -15.06 1.16
N ASP A 142 -8.43 -15.71 0.40
CA ASP A 142 -8.19 -17.06 -0.11
C ASP A 142 -6.95 -17.09 -1.02
N PHE A 143 -6.82 -16.13 -1.93
CA PHE A 143 -5.64 -15.98 -2.78
C PHE A 143 -4.33 -15.80 -1.99
N PHE A 144 -4.35 -15.00 -0.93
CA PHE A 144 -3.20 -14.85 -0.03
C PHE A 144 -2.82 -16.20 0.57
N MET A 145 -3.81 -16.93 1.11
CA MET A 145 -3.58 -18.22 1.77
C MET A 145 -3.04 -19.29 0.79
N GLU A 146 -3.56 -19.33 -0.44
CA GLU A 146 -3.12 -20.25 -1.50
C GLU A 146 -1.67 -19.99 -1.93
N ASN A 147 -1.24 -18.73 -1.93
CA ASN A 147 0.09 -18.34 -2.41
C ASN A 147 1.13 -18.19 -1.28
N ARG A 148 0.68 -18.18 -0.02
CA ARG A 148 1.49 -17.84 1.17
C ARG A 148 2.80 -18.60 1.26
N GLU A 149 2.75 -19.92 1.12
CA GLU A 149 3.95 -20.75 1.30
C GLU A 149 5.02 -20.44 0.25
N LYS A 150 4.61 -20.25 -1.01
CA LYS A 150 5.52 -19.87 -2.10
C LYS A 150 6.06 -18.47 -1.86
N GLN A 151 5.20 -17.51 -1.53
CA GLN A 151 5.62 -16.11 -1.43
C GLN A 151 6.51 -15.82 -0.22
N GLN A 152 6.29 -16.50 0.91
CA GLN A 152 7.16 -16.36 2.08
C GLN A 152 8.61 -16.80 1.83
N LYS A 153 8.85 -17.71 0.87
CA LYS A 153 10.20 -18.17 0.50
C LYS A 153 10.96 -17.16 -0.38
N ILE A 154 10.26 -16.18 -0.93
CA ILE A 154 10.83 -15.10 -1.76
C ILE A 154 10.89 -13.82 -0.92
N GLN A 155 9.89 -12.95 -1.02
CA GLN A 155 9.83 -11.68 -0.30
C GLN A 155 8.41 -11.35 0.18
N ASN A 156 7.51 -12.34 0.24
CA ASN A 156 6.10 -12.20 0.65
C ASN A 156 5.35 -11.09 -0.11
N ASP A 157 5.64 -10.98 -1.42
CA ASP A 157 5.01 -10.01 -2.32
C ASP A 157 4.09 -10.75 -3.30
N TYR A 158 2.94 -10.17 -3.60
CA TYR A 158 1.90 -10.78 -4.41
C TYR A 158 1.60 -9.99 -5.69
N ILE A 159 2.42 -8.98 -6.05
CA ILE A 159 2.27 -8.26 -7.32
C ILE A 159 2.36 -9.21 -8.52
N LEU A 160 3.38 -10.06 -8.61
CA LEU A 160 3.53 -11.01 -9.72
C LEU A 160 2.41 -12.09 -9.74
N PRO A 161 2.05 -12.73 -8.61
CA PRO A 161 0.87 -13.60 -8.56
C PRO A 161 -0.43 -12.94 -9.02
N ALA A 162 -0.68 -11.69 -8.61
CA ALA A 162 -1.86 -10.95 -9.05
C ALA A 162 -1.79 -10.64 -10.55
N LEU A 163 -0.59 -10.35 -11.07
CA LEU A 163 -0.36 -10.16 -12.49
C LEU A 163 -0.63 -11.44 -13.28
N ASP A 164 -0.17 -12.60 -12.79
CA ASP A 164 -0.38 -13.90 -13.40
C ASP A 164 -1.87 -14.23 -13.51
N ASN A 165 -2.65 -13.93 -12.45
CA ASN A 165 -4.11 -14.04 -12.41
C ASN A 165 -4.85 -13.00 -13.27
N SER A 166 -4.14 -12.06 -13.91
CA SER A 166 -4.74 -11.00 -14.72
C SER A 166 -4.43 -11.20 -16.21
N GLN A 167 -5.41 -10.93 -17.07
CA GLN A 167 -5.21 -11.02 -18.53
C GLN A 167 -4.69 -9.70 -19.11
N GLY A 168 -3.75 -9.79 -20.06
CA GLY A 168 -3.15 -8.61 -20.68
C GLY A 168 -2.21 -7.83 -19.74
N PHE A 169 -2.00 -6.55 -20.03
CA PHE A 169 -1.11 -5.66 -19.29
C PHE A 169 -1.74 -4.29 -18.97
N LYS A 170 -3.04 -4.12 -19.24
CA LYS A 170 -3.78 -2.86 -19.02
C LYS A 170 -4.86 -3.07 -17.98
N PHE A 171 -4.82 -2.33 -16.88
CA PHE A 171 -5.67 -2.59 -15.72
C PHE A 171 -6.34 -1.31 -15.18
N PRO A 172 -7.44 -1.41 -14.43
CA PRO A 172 -8.01 -0.29 -13.69
C PRO A 172 -7.00 0.30 -12.70
N PHE A 173 -6.82 1.62 -12.68
CA PHE A 173 -5.84 2.26 -11.78
C PHE A 173 -6.14 2.05 -10.29
N TYR A 174 -7.40 1.78 -9.93
CA TYR A 174 -7.84 1.53 -8.56
C TYR A 174 -7.09 0.36 -7.89
N THR A 175 -6.61 -0.60 -8.67
CA THR A 175 -5.87 -1.78 -8.18
C THR A 175 -4.38 -1.68 -8.43
N ASN A 176 -3.84 -0.51 -8.80
CA ASN A 176 -2.39 -0.30 -8.94
C ASN A 176 -1.69 -0.36 -7.57
N TYR A 177 -1.59 -1.55 -7.00
CA TYR A 177 -0.96 -1.79 -5.71
C TYR A 177 0.57 -1.75 -5.81
N ALA A 178 1.13 -1.83 -7.02
CA ALA A 178 2.57 -1.78 -7.23
C ALA A 178 3.16 -0.40 -6.89
N ILE A 179 2.36 0.67 -6.87
CA ILE A 179 2.84 2.01 -6.50
C ILE A 179 3.02 2.20 -4.98
N ARG A 180 2.63 1.21 -4.14
CA ARG A 180 2.84 1.24 -2.68
C ARG A 180 4.30 1.40 -2.25
N TYR A 181 5.24 1.00 -3.10
CA TYR A 181 6.67 1.18 -2.88
C TYR A 181 7.09 2.66 -2.85
N PHE A 182 6.18 3.57 -3.24
CA PHE A 182 6.34 5.02 -3.20
C PHE A 182 5.37 5.68 -2.20
N ASP A 183 4.88 4.93 -1.20
CA ASP A 183 3.91 5.38 -0.18
C ASP A 183 2.58 5.90 -0.77
N ILE A 184 2.13 5.29 -1.86
CA ILE A 184 0.84 5.57 -2.50
C ILE A 184 0.06 4.27 -2.58
N THR A 185 -1.07 4.19 -1.90
CA THR A 185 -1.97 3.03 -1.97
C THR A 185 -3.38 3.43 -1.59
N LEU A 186 -4.36 2.75 -2.20
CA LEU A 186 -5.77 2.82 -1.83
C LEU A 186 -6.25 1.53 -1.15
N LEU A 187 -5.40 0.51 -1.05
CA LEU A 187 -5.74 -0.80 -0.51
C LEU A 187 -4.79 -1.16 0.64
N SER A 188 -5.26 -2.02 1.53
CA SER A 188 -4.46 -2.59 2.63
C SER A 188 -4.15 -4.06 2.44
N HIS A 189 -4.62 -4.65 1.33
CA HIS A 189 -4.44 -6.04 0.94
C HIS A 189 -3.95 -6.12 -0.50
N PHE A 190 -3.32 -7.24 -0.86
CA PHE A 190 -3.05 -7.55 -2.25
C PHE A 190 -4.32 -8.05 -2.92
N PRO A 191 -4.77 -7.46 -4.04
CA PRO A 191 -5.90 -7.99 -4.78
C PRO A 191 -5.52 -9.32 -5.44
N HIS A 192 -6.44 -10.28 -5.53
CA HIS A 192 -6.17 -11.59 -6.17
C HIS A 192 -5.93 -11.49 -7.69
N SER A 193 -6.35 -10.38 -8.30
CA SER A 193 -6.09 -9.98 -9.68
C SER A 193 -6.20 -8.46 -9.79
N PHE A 194 -5.61 -7.85 -10.81
CA PHE A 194 -5.75 -6.42 -11.09
C PHE A 194 -7.17 -6.04 -11.56
N TYR A 195 -8.06 -7.01 -11.79
CA TYR A 195 -9.48 -6.78 -12.12
C TYR A 195 -10.44 -7.09 -10.95
N CYS A 196 -9.92 -7.38 -9.75
CA CYS A 196 -10.75 -7.71 -8.58
C CYS A 196 -11.78 -6.61 -8.28
N GLU A 197 -13.05 -6.90 -8.51
CA GLU A 197 -14.15 -5.92 -8.39
C GLU A 197 -14.32 -5.41 -6.96
N GLU A 198 -14.22 -6.28 -5.96
CA GLU A 198 -14.32 -5.88 -4.56
C GLU A 198 -13.19 -4.92 -4.18
N SER A 199 -11.99 -5.17 -4.68
CA SER A 199 -10.84 -4.29 -4.45
C SER A 199 -11.00 -2.95 -5.18
N ILE A 200 -11.51 -2.96 -6.41
CA ILE A 200 -11.82 -1.73 -7.16
C ILE A 200 -12.85 -0.87 -6.39
N ASN A 201 -13.91 -1.49 -5.87
CA ASN A 201 -14.94 -0.78 -5.12
C ASN A 201 -14.40 -0.21 -3.80
N MET A 202 -13.58 -0.96 -3.07
CA MET A 202 -12.89 -0.46 -1.87
C MET A 202 -11.98 0.73 -2.21
N ALA A 203 -11.17 0.62 -3.26
CA ALA A 203 -10.26 1.68 -3.66
C ALA A 203 -11.00 2.95 -4.11
N LYS A 204 -12.14 2.82 -4.81
CA LYS A 204 -13.03 3.96 -5.14
C LYS A 204 -13.52 4.68 -3.88
N ASN A 205 -14.02 3.93 -2.90
CA ASN A 205 -14.50 4.49 -1.63
C ASN A 205 -13.36 5.19 -0.88
N ASN A 206 -12.19 4.56 -0.84
CA ASN A 206 -10.99 5.11 -0.19
C ASN A 206 -10.50 6.38 -0.86
N LEU A 207 -10.46 6.44 -2.20
CA LEU A 207 -10.10 7.65 -2.93
C LEU A 207 -11.12 8.77 -2.71
N GLN A 208 -12.41 8.45 -2.67
CA GLN A 208 -13.46 9.43 -2.37
C GLN A 208 -13.32 9.98 -0.95
N CYS A 209 -12.97 9.12 0.03
CA CYS A 209 -12.64 9.55 1.38
C CYS A 209 -11.47 10.55 1.39
N ILE A 210 -10.35 10.23 0.73
CA ILE A 210 -9.22 11.16 0.61
C ILE A 210 -9.69 12.48 0.00
N LYS A 211 -10.49 12.44 -1.06
CA LYS A 211 -10.97 13.63 -1.78
C LYS A 211 -11.85 14.54 -0.91
N ASN A 212 -12.61 13.98 0.02
CA ASN A 212 -13.41 14.75 0.97
C ASN A 212 -12.52 15.58 1.93
N TYR A 213 -11.32 15.10 2.22
CA TYR A 213 -10.36 15.72 3.14
C TYR A 213 -9.31 16.59 2.44
N SER A 214 -8.78 16.12 1.31
CA SER A 214 -7.81 16.82 0.47
C SER A 214 -7.96 16.41 -1.00
N LYS A 215 -8.58 17.29 -1.79
CA LYS A 215 -8.70 17.13 -3.25
C LYS A 215 -7.33 17.11 -3.94
N GLU A 216 -6.38 17.90 -3.45
CA GLU A 216 -5.01 17.93 -3.97
C GLU A 216 -4.32 16.57 -3.79
N LEU A 217 -4.34 16.02 -2.58
CA LEU A 217 -3.74 14.71 -2.32
C LEU A 217 -4.42 13.60 -3.13
N ALA A 218 -5.76 13.62 -3.21
CA ALA A 218 -6.51 12.67 -4.02
C ALA A 218 -6.13 12.73 -5.51
N ASN A 219 -5.99 13.94 -6.07
CA ASN A 219 -5.56 14.13 -7.47
C ASN A 219 -4.11 13.63 -7.69
N ASN A 220 -3.22 13.87 -6.71
CA ASN A 220 -1.84 13.39 -6.76
C ASN A 220 -1.79 11.85 -6.73
N PHE A 221 -2.58 11.22 -5.86
CA PHE A 221 -2.72 9.77 -5.80
C PHE A 221 -3.27 9.22 -7.11
N GLU A 222 -4.37 9.77 -7.62
CA GLU A 222 -4.99 9.34 -8.88
C GLU A 222 -3.99 9.45 -10.06
N THR A 223 -3.25 10.54 -10.15
CA THR A 223 -2.22 10.74 -11.18
C THR A 223 -1.15 9.66 -11.11
N MET A 224 -0.70 9.32 -9.90
CA MET A 224 0.33 8.30 -9.67
C MET A 224 -0.16 6.89 -9.93
N LEU A 225 -1.38 6.58 -9.51
CA LEU A 225 -2.00 5.26 -9.70
C LEU A 225 -2.30 4.98 -11.18
N LYS A 226 -2.53 6.01 -12.00
CA LYS A 226 -2.67 5.90 -13.47
C LYS A 226 -1.33 5.77 -14.22
N GLY A 227 -0.21 5.73 -13.49
CA GLY A 227 1.12 5.56 -14.05
C GLY A 227 1.43 4.08 -14.38
N PRO A 228 2.09 3.78 -15.51
CA PRO A 228 2.64 2.47 -15.79
C PRO A 228 3.69 2.12 -14.75
N VAL A 229 3.83 0.82 -14.50
CA VAL A 229 4.80 0.25 -13.57
C VAL A 229 5.55 -0.88 -14.25
N LEU A 230 6.87 -0.83 -14.17
CA LEU A 230 7.76 -1.97 -14.40
C LEU A 230 8.18 -2.49 -13.04
N TYR A 231 7.69 -3.67 -12.69
CA TYR A 231 8.03 -4.38 -11.48
C TYR A 231 9.09 -5.44 -11.78
N THR A 232 10.08 -5.57 -10.90
CA THR A 232 11.01 -6.69 -10.91
C THR A 232 11.21 -7.15 -9.47
N GLU A 233 11.38 -8.46 -9.25
CA GLU A 233 11.50 -8.99 -7.88
C GLU A 233 12.73 -8.43 -7.16
N ASN A 234 13.88 -8.31 -7.86
CA ASN A 234 15.18 -7.98 -7.25
C ASN A 234 15.87 -6.72 -7.82
N ASN A 235 15.41 -6.22 -8.97
CA ASN A 235 16.02 -5.08 -9.67
C ASN A 235 15.22 -3.79 -9.50
N GLY A 236 14.25 -3.79 -8.59
CA GLY A 236 13.46 -2.62 -8.24
C GLY A 236 12.16 -2.47 -9.01
N VAL A 237 11.41 -1.48 -8.56
CA VAL A 237 10.12 -1.09 -9.10
C VAL A 237 10.26 0.31 -9.69
N PHE A 238 9.73 0.49 -10.88
CA PHE A 238 9.87 1.71 -11.67
C PHE A 238 8.48 2.22 -12.04
N SER A 239 8.15 3.43 -11.60
CA SER A 239 6.91 4.12 -11.98
C SER A 239 7.21 5.17 -13.05
N PHE A 240 6.44 5.13 -14.14
CA PHE A 240 6.62 6.03 -15.28
C PHE A 240 5.64 7.19 -15.24
N ARG A 241 6.15 8.40 -15.50
CA ARG A 241 5.37 9.65 -15.50
C ARG A 241 5.54 10.37 -16.84
N ASN A 242 4.53 11.18 -17.19
CA ASN A 242 4.48 11.93 -18.44
C ASN A 242 4.73 11.00 -19.65
N TYR A 243 3.91 9.97 -19.74
CA TYR A 243 4.08 8.89 -20.71
C TYR A 243 3.06 8.98 -21.84
N ARG A 244 3.38 8.32 -22.96
CA ARG A 244 2.48 8.04 -24.06
C ARG A 244 2.58 6.57 -24.39
N LEU A 245 1.44 5.92 -24.57
CA LEU A 245 1.37 4.53 -25.00
C LEU A 245 0.75 4.49 -26.39
N ASN A 246 1.54 4.07 -27.38
CA ASN A 246 1.05 3.81 -28.74
C ASN A 246 1.21 2.33 -29.04
N ASN A 247 0.08 1.61 -29.12
CA ASN A 247 0.03 0.15 -29.19
C ASN A 247 0.81 -0.50 -28.04
N ASN A 248 1.99 -1.04 -28.34
CA ASN A 248 2.89 -1.71 -27.41
C ASN A 248 4.16 -0.90 -27.13
N ILE A 249 4.24 0.36 -27.55
CA ILE A 249 5.40 1.23 -27.32
C ILE A 249 5.05 2.25 -26.25
N LEU A 250 5.76 2.21 -25.13
CA LEU A 250 5.69 3.22 -24.07
C LEU A 250 6.84 4.22 -24.23
N GLU A 251 6.52 5.48 -24.44
CA GLU A 251 7.46 6.60 -24.36
C GLU A 251 7.21 7.37 -23.06
N PHE A 252 8.26 7.80 -22.36
CA PHE A 252 8.12 8.48 -21.06
C PHE A 252 9.21 9.51 -20.83
N ASN A 253 8.90 10.58 -20.10
CA ASN A 253 9.92 11.59 -19.78
C ASN A 253 10.63 11.26 -18.45
N ASN A 254 9.85 10.80 -17.46
CA ASN A 254 10.31 10.64 -16.09
C ASN A 254 10.06 9.22 -15.59
N VAL A 255 11.03 8.69 -14.83
CA VAL A 255 10.92 7.41 -14.14
C VAL A 255 11.29 7.60 -12.68
N LEU A 256 10.47 7.04 -11.79
CA LEU A 256 10.75 6.96 -10.37
C LEU A 256 11.17 5.53 -10.02
N PRO A 257 12.42 5.31 -9.60
CA PRO A 257 12.92 4.01 -9.21
C PRO A 257 12.90 3.78 -7.69
N THR A 258 12.72 2.54 -7.26
CA THR A 258 13.07 2.13 -5.88
C THR A 258 14.55 1.80 -5.71
N LYS A 259 15.30 1.66 -6.82
CA LYS A 259 16.72 1.30 -6.83
C LYS A 259 17.44 1.91 -8.03
N ASN A 260 18.63 2.46 -7.79
CA ASN A 260 19.52 2.93 -8.85
C ASN A 260 20.41 1.77 -9.31
N ASN A 261 20.25 1.32 -10.55
CA ASN A 261 20.97 0.18 -11.13
C ASN A 261 21.09 0.30 -12.66
N GLU A 262 21.69 -0.71 -13.30
CA GLU A 262 21.85 -0.76 -14.76
C GLU A 262 20.52 -0.67 -15.51
N LEU A 263 19.45 -1.30 -15.00
CA LEU A 263 18.12 -1.20 -15.59
C LEU A 263 17.61 0.24 -15.61
N LEU A 264 17.80 1.01 -14.53
CA LEU A 264 17.50 2.44 -14.52
C LEU A 264 18.31 3.22 -15.56
N THR A 265 19.60 2.90 -15.71
CA THR A 265 20.46 3.53 -16.73
C THR A 265 19.93 3.23 -18.13
N MET A 266 19.52 1.99 -18.41
CA MET A 266 18.91 1.62 -19.69
C MET A 266 17.61 2.38 -19.95
N LEU A 267 16.72 2.45 -18.96
CA LEU A 267 15.46 3.19 -19.03
C LEU A 267 15.68 4.68 -19.32
N ASN A 268 16.71 5.28 -18.72
CA ASN A 268 16.99 6.71 -18.91
C ASN A 268 17.65 7.04 -20.25
N LYS A 269 18.29 6.07 -20.91
CA LYS A 269 18.99 6.29 -22.18
C LYS A 269 18.03 6.52 -23.34
N ASP A 270 17.10 5.59 -23.54
CA ASP A 270 16.23 5.58 -24.72
C ASP A 270 14.82 6.11 -24.42
N LYS A 271 14.45 6.24 -23.13
CA LYS A 271 13.14 6.78 -22.68
C LYS A 271 11.93 6.13 -23.36
N LYS A 272 12.12 4.90 -23.80
CA LYS A 272 11.20 4.12 -24.62
C LYS A 272 11.28 2.66 -24.21
N ILE A 273 10.13 2.00 -24.07
CA ILE A 273 10.00 0.56 -23.82
C ILE A 273 9.12 -0.02 -24.91
N ILE A 274 9.54 -1.14 -25.50
CA ILE A 274 8.67 -1.97 -26.34
C ILE A 274 8.12 -3.09 -25.45
N ILE A 275 6.81 -3.15 -25.31
CA ILE A 275 6.09 -4.15 -24.51
C ILE A 275 5.88 -5.37 -25.40
N ILE A 276 6.47 -6.50 -25.02
CA ILE A 276 6.26 -7.77 -25.73
C ILE A 276 5.00 -8.43 -25.15
N ASN A 277 4.97 -8.55 -23.83
CA ASN A 277 3.81 -8.99 -23.05
C ASN A 277 3.95 -8.48 -21.60
N LYS A 278 3.04 -8.90 -20.69
CA LYS A 278 3.08 -8.47 -19.28
C LYS A 278 4.33 -8.93 -18.52
N ASN A 279 5.05 -9.94 -19.03
CA ASN A 279 6.22 -10.54 -18.39
C ASN A 279 7.55 -10.29 -19.12
N GLN A 280 7.52 -9.61 -20.27
CA GLN A 280 8.69 -9.36 -21.11
C GLN A 280 8.60 -7.98 -21.77
N ILE A 281 9.71 -7.27 -21.75
CA ILE A 281 9.89 -6.00 -22.44
C ILE A 281 11.16 -6.01 -23.26
N GLU A 282 11.27 -5.11 -24.23
CA GLU A 282 12.50 -4.82 -24.94
C GLU A 282 12.95 -3.39 -24.63
N LEU A 283 14.23 -3.29 -24.28
CA LEU A 283 14.95 -2.06 -23.95
C LEU A 283 16.30 -2.06 -24.67
N ASN A 284 16.56 -1.02 -25.47
CA ASN A 284 17.83 -0.82 -26.15
C ASN A 284 18.26 -2.06 -26.98
N ASN A 285 17.32 -2.65 -27.74
CA ASN A 285 17.48 -3.89 -28.51
C ASN A 285 17.83 -5.14 -27.67
N LYS A 286 17.53 -5.14 -26.38
CA LYS A 286 17.66 -6.31 -25.49
C LYS A 286 16.30 -6.68 -24.91
N ILE A 287 15.98 -7.96 -24.96
CA ILE A 287 14.81 -8.51 -24.27
C ILE A 287 15.14 -8.65 -22.78
N ILE A 288 14.27 -8.11 -21.94
CA ILE A 288 14.32 -8.24 -20.49
C ILE A 288 13.13 -9.12 -20.08
N GLU A 289 13.45 -10.26 -19.49
CA GLU A 289 12.49 -11.27 -19.01
C GLU A 289 12.30 -11.18 -17.50
N ASP A 290 11.36 -11.98 -16.97
CA ASP A 290 11.03 -12.06 -15.53
C ASP A 290 10.66 -10.70 -14.91
N VAL A 291 10.01 -9.87 -15.70
CA VAL A 291 9.46 -8.58 -15.25
C VAL A 291 7.95 -8.68 -15.08
N GLY A 292 7.36 -7.69 -14.43
CA GLY A 292 5.92 -7.44 -14.47
C GLY A 292 5.68 -6.04 -15.03
N PHE A 293 5.24 -5.94 -16.27
CA PHE A 293 4.89 -4.67 -16.89
C PHE A 293 3.38 -4.45 -16.88
N MET A 294 2.95 -3.35 -16.27
CA MET A 294 1.55 -3.03 -16.03
C MET A 294 1.27 -1.58 -16.42
N VAL A 295 0.18 -1.33 -17.14
CA VAL A 295 -0.33 -0.01 -17.49
C VAL A 295 -1.67 0.16 -16.79
N PHE A 296 -1.87 1.31 -16.16
CA PHE A 296 -3.07 1.57 -15.38
C PHE A 296 -3.86 2.74 -15.96
N THR A 297 -5.17 2.56 -16.13
CA THR A 297 -6.09 3.54 -16.75
C THR A 297 -7.27 3.86 -15.87
#